data_AF-G2WU52-F1
#
_entry.id   AF-G2WU52-F1
#
_cell.length_a   1.000
_cell.length_b   1.000
_cell.length_c   1.000
_cell.angle_alpha   90.00
_cell.angle_beta   90.00
_cell.angle_gamma   90.00
#
_symmetry.space_group_name_H-M   'P 1'
#
loop_
_entity.id
_entity.type
_entity.pdbx_description
1 polymer ?
#
loop_
_entity_poly.entity_id
_entity_poly.type
_entity_poly.pdbx_seq_one_letter_code
_entity_poly.pdbx_strand_id
1 'polypeptide(L)'
;MSRFFPHTAFAEDQPLARTILWTHVLTRAATMGSILGLGTFALRSAAGSRVPFLAYAPADAATIRASTTLAKAAAPSANASANPLRAARLLGTVGSATVAAVGVTALITIAHMWGRDEVEWLDRSWRLRANPFQTEVDDWTYGASLAALGIAGVSFRKQMAHLGVEGPCWCCWAGQRCWDGGLHGLEARHQGRHGLLHDAAGCVW
;
A
#
# COMPACT_ATOMS: atom_id res chain seq x y z
N MET A 1 18.18 9.82 -1.12
CA MET A 1 18.51 10.22 0.25
C MET A 1 19.07 11.64 0.37
N SER A 2 19.83 12.17 -0.61
CA SER A 2 20.59 13.42 -0.45
C SER A 2 19.70 14.67 -0.42
N ARG A 3 18.51 14.60 -1.01
CA ARG A 3 17.54 15.71 -1.05
C ARG A 3 16.73 15.84 0.25
N PHE A 4 16.62 14.76 1.01
CA PHE A 4 15.77 14.68 2.21
C PHE A 4 16.58 14.72 3.51
N PHE A 5 17.87 14.39 3.49
CA PHE A 5 18.73 14.35 4.68
C PHE A 5 20.11 14.97 4.41
N PRO A 6 20.63 15.86 5.29
CA PRO A 6 21.89 16.58 5.07
C PRO A 6 23.13 15.72 5.37
N HIS A 7 24.15 15.72 4.49
CA HIS A 7 25.41 14.94 4.63
C HIS A 7 26.53 15.76 5.25
N THR A 8 27.16 15.25 6.31
CA THR A 8 28.31 15.88 6.98
C THR A 8 29.62 15.34 6.43
N ALA A 9 30.69 16.14 6.53
CA ALA A 9 32.02 15.72 6.10
C ALA A 9 32.57 14.57 6.97
N PHE A 10 32.17 14.53 8.25
CA PHE A 10 32.59 13.53 9.23
C PHE A 10 31.42 12.67 9.70
N ALA A 11 31.72 11.41 10.05
CA ALA A 11 30.73 10.43 10.50
C ALA A 11 30.09 10.80 11.83
N GLU A 12 30.87 11.37 12.75
CA GLU A 12 30.44 11.72 14.11
C GLU A 12 29.35 12.81 14.14
N ASP A 13 29.41 13.73 13.19
CA ASP A 13 28.45 14.85 13.09
C ASP A 13 27.15 14.48 12.39
N GLN A 14 27.02 13.24 11.92
CA GLN A 14 25.93 12.83 11.04
C GLN A 14 24.57 12.96 11.76
N PRO A 15 23.73 13.95 11.38
CA PRO A 15 22.42 14.07 11.99
C PRO A 15 21.53 12.92 11.50
N LEU A 16 20.61 12.48 12.35
CA LEU A 16 19.52 11.58 11.96
C LEU A 16 19.97 10.17 11.49
N ALA A 17 21.11 9.68 11.97
CA ALA A 17 21.66 8.37 11.60
C ALA A 17 20.65 7.21 11.73
N ARG A 18 19.92 7.17 12.85
CA ARG A 18 18.89 6.16 13.09
C ARG A 18 17.78 6.21 12.05
N THR A 19 17.24 7.38 11.74
CA THR A 19 16.15 7.49 10.76
C THR A 19 16.63 7.21 9.34
N ILE A 20 17.85 7.59 8.99
CA ILE A 20 18.44 7.26 7.68
C ILE A 20 18.56 5.74 7.53
N LEU A 21 19.10 5.06 8.55
CA LEU A 21 19.24 3.61 8.51
C LEU A 21 17.87 2.91 8.46
N TRP A 22 16.93 3.34 9.30
CA TRP A 22 15.58 2.78 9.34
C TRP A 22 14.84 2.97 8.03
N THR A 23 14.83 4.19 7.50
CA THR A 23 14.15 4.48 6.23
C THR A 23 14.78 3.70 5.09
N HIS A 24 16.11 3.56 5.02
CA HIS A 24 16.79 2.77 4.00
C HIS A 24 16.39 1.30 4.09
N VAL A 25 16.49 0.71 5.29
CA VAL A 25 16.20 -0.72 5.47
C VAL A 25 14.73 -1.03 5.20
N LEU A 26 13.81 -0.18 5.67
CA LEU A 26 12.37 -0.40 5.49
C LEU A 26 11.95 -0.26 4.02
N THR A 27 12.48 0.72 3.27
CA THR A 27 12.15 0.82 1.84
C THR A 27 12.74 -0.32 1.03
N ARG A 28 13.95 -0.78 1.36
CA ARG A 28 14.54 -1.97 0.72
C ARG A 28 13.73 -3.23 1.02
N ALA A 29 13.27 -3.39 2.26
CA ALA A 29 12.37 -4.47 2.63
C ALA A 29 11.03 -4.41 1.89
N ALA A 30 10.47 -3.21 1.70
CA ALA A 30 9.21 -3.03 0.98
C ALA A 30 9.34 -3.39 -0.52
N THR A 31 10.43 -2.95 -1.16
CA THR A 31 10.72 -3.31 -2.56
C THR A 31 10.94 -4.81 -2.71
N MET A 32 11.71 -5.42 -1.81
CA MET A 32 11.96 -6.86 -1.81
C MET A 32 10.65 -7.66 -1.61
N GLY A 33 9.84 -7.28 -0.63
CA GLY A 33 8.55 -7.92 -0.38
C GLY A 33 7.58 -7.82 -1.55
N SER A 34 7.60 -6.70 -2.28
CA SER A 34 6.78 -6.52 -3.48
C SER A 34 7.21 -7.45 -4.62
N ILE A 35 8.52 -7.62 -4.83
CA ILE A 35 9.08 -8.55 -5.81
C ILE A 35 8.72 -10.01 -5.45
N LEU A 36 8.88 -10.39 -4.18
CA LEU A 36 8.50 -11.71 -3.69
C LEU A 36 6.99 -11.97 -3.84
N GLY A 37 6.16 -10.98 -3.54
CA GLY A 37 4.72 -11.04 -3.73
C GLY A 37 4.32 -11.23 -5.20
N LEU A 38 4.95 -10.50 -6.12
CA LEU A 38 4.74 -10.66 -7.55
C LEU A 38 5.18 -12.04 -8.04
N GLY A 39 6.36 -12.51 -7.60
CA GLY A 39 6.87 -13.84 -7.95
C GLY A 39 5.96 -14.97 -7.44
N THR A 40 5.49 -14.89 -6.20
CA THR A 40 4.56 -15.88 -5.64
C THR A 40 3.20 -15.87 -6.33
N PHE A 41 2.67 -14.69 -6.68
CA PHE A 41 1.45 -14.58 -7.46
C PHE A 41 1.61 -15.17 -8.87
N ALA A 42 2.72 -14.85 -9.55
CA ALA A 42 3.02 -15.38 -10.88
C ALA A 42 3.12 -16.91 -10.85
N LEU A 43 3.83 -17.47 -9.85
CA LEU A 43 3.96 -18.91 -9.67
C LEU A 43 2.61 -19.58 -9.40
N ARG A 44 1.78 -19.03 -8.50
CA ARG A 44 0.43 -19.56 -8.22
C ARG A 44 -0.50 -19.46 -9.42
N SER A 45 -0.39 -18.38 -10.20
CA SER A 45 -1.16 -18.18 -11.41
C SER A 45 -0.76 -19.20 -12.49
N ALA A 46 0.54 -19.47 -12.61
CA ALA A 46 1.08 -20.48 -13.50
C ALA A 46 0.78 -21.92 -13.06
N ALA A 47 0.62 -22.17 -11.75
CA ALA A 47 0.26 -23.50 -11.21
C ALA A 47 -1.25 -23.79 -11.26
N GLY A 48 -2.11 -22.76 -11.14
CA GLY A 48 -3.57 -22.89 -11.32
C GLY A 48 -3.98 -23.02 -12.79
N SER A 49 -3.17 -22.47 -13.70
CA SER A 49 -3.12 -22.90 -15.09
C SER A 49 -2.50 -24.29 -15.11
N ARG A 50 -3.27 -25.34 -15.37
CA ARG A 50 -2.72 -26.70 -15.49
C ARG A 50 -1.54 -26.70 -16.48
N VAL A 51 -0.32 -26.63 -15.96
CA VAL A 51 0.89 -26.91 -16.75
C VAL A 51 0.86 -28.41 -17.00
N PRO A 52 0.87 -28.87 -18.26
CA PRO A 52 1.06 -30.28 -18.57
C PRO A 52 2.56 -30.58 -18.42
N PHE A 53 3.13 -30.37 -17.24
CA PHE A 53 4.54 -30.69 -17.00
C PHE A 53 4.74 -32.18 -16.64
N LEU A 54 3.66 -32.92 -16.35
CA LEU A 54 3.71 -34.37 -16.14
C LEU A 54 3.03 -35.21 -17.24
N ALA A 55 2.46 -34.58 -18.27
CA ALA A 55 1.99 -35.32 -19.44
C ALA A 55 3.15 -35.36 -20.45
N TYR A 56 3.92 -36.44 -20.46
CA TYR A 56 4.73 -36.79 -21.62
C TYR A 56 3.79 -37.07 -22.79
N ALA A 57 3.44 -36.02 -23.53
CA ALA A 57 2.72 -36.10 -24.79
C ALA A 57 3.75 -36.03 -25.92
N PRO A 58 3.71 -36.95 -26.90
CA PRO A 58 4.67 -36.95 -28.00
C PRO A 58 4.59 -35.64 -28.77
N ALA A 59 5.75 -35.02 -29.00
CA ALA A 59 5.88 -33.70 -29.60
C ALA A 59 5.40 -33.70 -31.06
N ASP A 60 4.15 -33.31 -31.27
CA ASP A 60 3.64 -32.89 -32.56
C ASP A 60 3.81 -31.36 -32.72
N ALA A 61 3.90 -30.89 -33.97
CA ALA A 61 4.11 -29.47 -34.28
C ALA A 61 2.98 -28.55 -33.74
N ALA A 62 1.83 -29.12 -33.36
CA ALA A 62 0.74 -28.42 -32.69
C ALA A 62 1.10 -28.02 -31.26
N THR A 63 1.85 -28.86 -30.53
CA THR A 63 2.29 -28.59 -29.15
C THR A 63 3.32 -27.45 -29.07
N ILE A 64 4.19 -27.30 -30.08
CA ILE A 64 5.13 -26.18 -30.19
C ILE A 64 4.41 -24.85 -30.47
N ARG A 65 3.30 -24.91 -31.21
CA ARG A 65 2.44 -23.75 -31.45
C ARG A 65 1.61 -23.39 -30.22
N ALA A 66 1.23 -24.38 -29.42
CA ALA A 66 0.56 -24.18 -28.13
C ALA A 66 1.48 -23.56 -27.07
N SER A 67 2.75 -23.99 -27.00
CA SER A 67 3.73 -23.44 -26.04
C SER A 67 4.11 -22.00 -26.35
N THR A 68 4.13 -21.59 -27.62
CA THR A 68 4.33 -20.18 -28.01
C THR A 68 3.12 -19.28 -27.68
N THR A 69 1.89 -19.81 -27.73
CA THR A 69 0.70 -19.08 -27.23
C THR A 69 0.63 -19.01 -25.70
N LEU A 70 1.14 -20.03 -24.99
CA LEU A 70 1.20 -20.04 -23.52
C LEU A 70 2.27 -19.08 -22.98
N ALA A 71 3.42 -18.94 -23.66
CA ALA A 71 4.41 -17.92 -23.35
C ALA A 71 3.84 -16.49 -23.55
N LYS A 72 2.93 -16.30 -24.51
CA LYS A 72 2.17 -15.06 -24.70
C LYS A 72 1.14 -14.82 -23.58
N ALA A 73 0.63 -15.88 -22.94
CA ALA A 73 -0.28 -15.80 -21.80
C ALA A 73 0.44 -15.63 -20.44
N ALA A 74 1.73 -15.95 -20.37
CA ALA A 74 2.60 -15.69 -19.21
C ALA A 74 3.09 -14.24 -19.14
N ALA A 75 2.93 -13.45 -20.21
CA ALA A 75 3.00 -12.00 -20.11
C ALA A 75 1.83 -11.53 -19.23
N PRO A 76 2.06 -10.83 -18.11
CA PRO A 76 0.97 -10.25 -17.34
C PRO A 76 0.22 -9.30 -18.27
N SER A 77 -0.96 -9.73 -18.73
CA SER A 77 -1.87 -8.88 -19.47
C SER A 77 -2.09 -7.62 -18.65
N ALA A 78 -1.76 -6.47 -19.24
CA ALA A 78 -1.94 -5.14 -18.66
C ALA A 78 -3.41 -4.83 -18.30
N ASN A 79 -4.34 -5.73 -18.64
CA ASN A 79 -5.76 -5.62 -18.33
C ASN A 79 -6.10 -6.40 -17.06
N ALA A 80 -5.58 -5.94 -15.92
CA ALA A 80 -6.04 -6.39 -14.59
C ALA A 80 -7.56 -6.12 -14.38
N SER A 81 -8.16 -5.29 -15.22
CA SER A 81 -9.58 -4.92 -15.22
C SER A 81 -10.54 -6.02 -15.70
N ALA A 82 -10.05 -7.10 -16.33
CA ALA A 82 -10.94 -8.16 -16.82
C ALA A 82 -11.49 -9.08 -15.71
N ASN A 83 -10.89 -9.08 -14.51
CA ASN A 83 -11.40 -9.85 -13.38
C ASN A 83 -11.02 -9.22 -12.02
N PRO A 84 -11.96 -8.59 -11.29
CA PRO A 84 -11.68 -7.91 -10.02
C PRO A 84 -11.16 -8.87 -8.94
N LEU A 85 -11.49 -10.17 -9.01
CA LEU A 85 -10.98 -11.17 -8.07
C LEU A 85 -9.49 -11.47 -8.28
N ARG A 86 -8.98 -11.39 -9.51
CA ARG A 86 -7.54 -11.54 -9.78
C ARG A 86 -6.77 -10.32 -9.29
N ALA A 87 -7.29 -9.12 -9.54
CA ALA A 87 -6.69 -7.88 -9.02
C ALA A 87 -6.66 -7.86 -7.49
N ALA A 88 -7.75 -8.25 -6.82
CA ALA A 88 -7.81 -8.35 -5.36
C ALA A 88 -6.83 -9.41 -4.81
N ARG A 89 -6.68 -10.56 -5.48
CA ARG A 89 -5.70 -11.59 -5.08
C ARG A 89 -4.26 -11.15 -5.31
N LEU A 90 -3.98 -10.48 -6.41
CA LEU A 90 -2.66 -9.89 -6.69
C LEU A 90 -2.32 -8.86 -5.62
N LEU A 91 -3.22 -7.92 -5.35
CA LEU A 91 -3.03 -6.89 -4.34
C LEU A 91 -2.86 -7.50 -2.94
N GLY A 92 -3.65 -8.50 -2.59
CA GLY A 92 -3.53 -9.20 -1.30
C GLY A 92 -2.21 -9.97 -1.16
N THR A 93 -1.74 -10.65 -2.22
CA THR A 93 -0.47 -11.40 -2.19
C THR A 93 0.74 -10.48 -2.15
N VAL A 94 0.75 -9.43 -2.97
CA VAL A 94 1.82 -8.42 -2.94
C VAL A 94 1.81 -7.65 -1.62
N GLY A 95 0.65 -7.18 -1.17
CA GLY A 95 0.52 -6.44 0.08
C GLY A 95 0.95 -7.26 1.30
N SER A 96 0.49 -8.51 1.43
CA SER A 96 0.89 -9.39 2.54
C SER A 96 2.37 -9.72 2.52
N ALA A 97 2.95 -10.00 1.35
CA ALA A 97 4.39 -10.24 1.22
C ALA A 97 5.22 -9.00 1.59
N THR A 98 4.78 -7.81 1.18
CA THR A 98 5.42 -6.53 1.55
C THR A 98 5.36 -6.29 3.06
N VAL A 99 4.20 -6.45 3.70
CA VAL A 99 4.05 -6.29 5.16
C VAL A 99 4.90 -7.31 5.91
N ALA A 100 4.90 -8.57 5.48
CA ALA A 100 5.72 -9.61 6.09
C ALA A 100 7.22 -9.30 5.97
N ALA A 101 7.68 -8.91 4.78
CA ALA A 101 9.08 -8.56 4.55
C ALA A 101 9.54 -7.35 5.38
N VAL A 102 8.71 -6.29 5.43
CA VAL A 102 8.99 -5.11 6.24
C VAL A 102 9.02 -5.48 7.73
N GLY A 103 8.05 -6.24 8.22
CA GLY A 103 7.98 -6.66 9.63
C GLY A 103 9.17 -7.53 10.03
N VAL A 104 9.49 -8.55 9.24
CA VAL A 104 10.66 -9.43 9.48
C VAL A 104 11.95 -8.64 9.44
N THR A 105 12.15 -7.77 8.44
CA THR A 105 13.39 -6.99 8.33
C THR A 105 13.51 -5.98 9.45
N ALA A 106 12.40 -5.38 9.91
CA ALA A 106 12.41 -4.50 11.07
C ALA A 106 12.87 -5.23 12.34
N LEU A 107 12.36 -6.44 12.57
CA LEU A 107 12.77 -7.28 13.71
C LEU A 107 14.25 -7.68 13.61
N ILE A 108 14.70 -8.10 12.42
CA ILE A 108 16.11 -8.41 12.16
C ILE A 108 16.98 -7.18 12.44
N THR A 109 16.55 -6.00 12.01
CA THR A 109 17.30 -4.75 12.23
C THR A 109 17.38 -4.42 13.72
N ILE A 110 16.28 -4.56 14.47
CA ILE A 110 16.29 -4.39 15.92
C ILE A 110 17.27 -5.37 16.56
N ALA A 111 17.19 -6.65 16.20
CA ALA A 111 18.07 -7.67 16.75
C ALA A 111 19.56 -7.40 16.44
N HIS A 112 19.88 -7.01 15.21
CA HIS A 112 21.24 -6.68 14.79
C HIS A 112 21.80 -5.41 15.44
N MET A 113 20.92 -4.46 15.76
CA MET A 113 21.31 -3.18 16.32
C MET A 113 21.17 -3.12 17.85
N TRP A 114 20.66 -4.17 18.47
CA TRP A 114 20.52 -4.23 19.92
C TRP A 114 21.91 -4.29 20.58
N GLY A 115 22.21 -3.32 21.44
CA GLY A 115 23.49 -3.21 22.15
C GLY A 115 24.62 -2.58 21.33
N ARG A 116 24.31 -1.94 20.19
CA ARG A 116 25.28 -1.21 19.36
C ARG A 116 25.36 0.26 19.78
N ASP A 117 26.56 0.79 19.89
CA ASP A 117 26.81 2.19 20.28
C ASP A 117 26.39 3.19 19.21
N GLU A 118 26.04 4.42 19.61
CA GLU A 118 25.58 5.48 18.69
C GLU A 118 26.62 5.79 17.59
N VAL A 119 27.91 5.73 17.91
CA VAL A 119 29.00 5.93 16.93
C VAL A 119 28.93 4.90 15.81
N GLU A 120 28.48 3.68 16.09
CA GLU A 120 28.34 2.64 15.07
C GLU A 120 27.09 2.86 14.20
N TRP A 121 26.01 3.43 14.75
CA TRP A 121 24.88 3.91 13.96
C TRP A 121 25.32 5.04 13.00
N LEU A 122 26.12 5.98 13.52
CA LEU A 122 26.68 7.10 12.78
C LEU A 122 27.57 6.62 11.63
N ASP A 123 28.57 5.76 11.89
CA ASP A 123 29.47 5.21 10.86
C ASP A 123 28.72 4.46 9.75
N ARG A 124 27.79 3.56 10.10
CA ARG A 124 27.02 2.81 9.10
C ARG A 124 26.14 3.71 8.24
N SER A 125 25.47 4.69 8.85
CA SER A 125 24.64 5.64 8.11
C SER A 125 25.47 6.58 7.23
N TRP A 126 26.68 6.94 7.66
CA TRP A 126 27.62 7.74 6.89
C TRP A 126 28.12 6.97 5.66
N ARG A 127 28.52 5.70 5.84
CA ARG A 127 28.93 4.83 4.72
C ARG A 127 27.83 4.60 3.68
N LEU A 128 26.58 4.43 4.12
CA LEU A 128 25.44 4.31 3.21
C LEU A 128 25.29 5.55 2.31
N ARG A 129 25.55 6.74 2.84
CA ARG A 129 25.44 7.99 2.07
C ARG A 129 26.69 8.35 1.29
N ALA A 130 27.85 7.82 1.67
CA ALA A 130 29.08 7.98 0.91
C ALA A 130 29.01 7.33 -0.50
N ASN A 131 28.11 6.36 -0.70
CA ASN A 131 27.90 5.76 -2.02
C ASN A 131 26.82 6.53 -2.83
N PRO A 132 27.20 7.21 -3.93
CA PRO A 132 26.27 8.04 -4.69
C PRO A 132 25.17 7.23 -5.40
N PHE A 133 25.50 6.04 -5.92
CA PHE A 133 24.53 5.22 -6.66
C PHE A 133 23.42 4.69 -5.75
N GLN A 134 23.75 4.28 -4.52
CA GLN A 134 22.74 3.85 -3.55
C GLN A 134 21.84 5.02 -3.16
N THR A 135 22.43 6.20 -2.97
CA THR A 135 21.72 7.43 -2.61
C THR A 135 20.73 7.86 -3.69
N GLU A 136 21.10 7.77 -4.97
CA GLU A 136 20.25 8.11 -6.11
C GLU A 136 19.06 7.15 -6.26
N VAL A 137 19.32 5.83 -6.17
CA VAL A 137 18.24 4.82 -6.20
C VAL A 137 17.29 5.03 -5.03
N ASP A 138 17.81 5.36 -3.85
CA ASP A 138 17.01 5.66 -2.68
C ASP A 138 16.19 6.96 -2.88
N ASP A 139 16.73 8.02 -3.49
CA ASP A 139 15.98 9.24 -3.82
C ASP A 139 14.76 8.93 -4.71
N TRP A 140 14.98 8.13 -5.75
CA TRP A 140 13.90 7.72 -6.64
C TRP A 140 12.86 6.86 -5.93
N THR A 141 13.31 5.94 -5.08
CA THR A 141 12.43 5.06 -4.30
C THR A 141 11.59 5.83 -3.28
N TYR A 142 12.15 6.84 -2.60
CA TYR A 142 11.39 7.69 -1.68
C TYR A 142 10.37 8.55 -2.41
N GLY A 143 10.75 9.16 -3.53
CA GLY A 143 9.83 9.95 -4.35
C GLY A 143 8.64 9.11 -4.82
N ALA A 144 8.91 7.90 -5.33
CA ALA A 144 7.88 6.97 -5.75
C ALA A 144 6.99 6.51 -4.58
N SER A 145 7.59 6.20 -3.42
CA SER A 145 6.85 5.74 -2.23
C SER A 145 5.93 6.82 -1.67
N LEU A 146 6.39 8.06 -1.58
CA LEU A 146 5.56 9.20 -1.14
C LEU A 146 4.41 9.47 -2.11
N ALA A 147 4.67 9.42 -3.42
CA ALA A 147 3.62 9.57 -4.42
C ALA A 147 2.58 8.44 -4.31
N ALA A 148 3.01 7.19 -4.16
CA ALA A 148 2.13 6.03 -4.02
C ALA A 148 1.25 6.12 -2.75
N LEU A 149 1.82 6.52 -1.61
CA LEU A 149 1.07 6.74 -0.38
C LEU A 149 0.04 7.88 -0.53
N GLY A 150 0.42 8.97 -1.22
CA GLY A 150 -0.51 10.06 -1.53
C GLY A 150 -1.70 9.60 -2.37
N ILE A 151 -1.46 8.81 -3.42
CA ILE A 151 -2.51 8.23 -4.26
C ILE A 151 -3.40 7.30 -3.45
N ALA A 152 -2.82 6.37 -2.69
CA ALA A 152 -3.57 5.43 -1.85
C ALA A 152 -4.45 6.15 -0.82
N GLY A 153 -3.93 7.22 -0.19
CA GLY A 153 -4.69 8.04 0.76
C GLY A 153 -5.88 8.77 0.11
N VAL A 154 -5.72 9.27 -1.12
CA VAL A 154 -6.83 9.87 -1.88
C VAL A 154 -7.88 8.81 -2.24
N SER A 155 -7.46 7.64 -2.71
CA SER A 155 -8.36 6.53 -3.04
C SER A 155 -9.11 6.03 -1.80
N PHE A 156 -8.44 5.90 -0.66
CA PHE A 156 -9.04 5.49 0.60
C PHE A 156 -10.07 6.51 1.09
N ARG A 157 -9.76 7.81 1.03
CA ARG A 157 -10.74 8.88 1.37
C ARG A 157 -11.98 8.81 0.48
N LYS A 158 -11.80 8.63 -0.83
CA LYS A 158 -12.92 8.51 -1.77
C LYS A 158 -13.78 7.28 -1.47
N GLN A 159 -13.15 6.17 -1.11
CA GLN A 159 -13.85 4.93 -0.76
C GLN A 159 -14.63 5.04 0.56
N MET A 160 -14.07 5.70 1.58
CA MET A 160 -14.77 5.99 2.83
C MET A 160 -15.98 6.91 2.62
N ALA A 161 -15.85 7.92 1.76
CA ALA A 161 -16.97 8.81 1.38
C ALA A 161 -18.11 8.05 0.67
N HIS A 162 -17.79 7.09 -0.20
CA HIS A 162 -18.80 6.26 -0.86
C HIS A 162 -19.53 5.29 0.08
N LEU A 163 -18.90 4.89 1.19
CA LEU A 163 -19.52 4.03 2.20
C LEU A 163 -20.43 4.80 3.17
N GLY A 164 -20.65 6.10 2.94
CA GLY A 164 -21.45 6.94 3.84
C GLY A 164 -20.81 7.09 5.22
N VAL A 165 -19.53 6.72 5.37
CA VAL A 165 -18.76 7.00 6.57
C VAL A 165 -18.34 8.46 6.47
N GLU A 166 -19.27 9.35 6.82
CA GLU A 166 -18.89 10.68 7.25
C GLU A 166 -17.93 10.47 8.42
N GLY A 167 -16.69 10.93 8.25
CA GLY A 167 -15.62 10.71 9.24
C GLY A 167 -16.09 11.08 10.65
N PRO A 168 -15.44 10.56 11.71
CA PRO A 168 -15.81 10.90 13.07
C PRO A 168 -15.98 12.41 13.14
N CYS A 169 -17.21 12.86 13.45
CA CYS A 169 -17.51 14.27 13.36
C CYS A 169 -16.48 14.97 14.26
N TRP A 170 -15.87 16.02 13.72
CA TRP A 170 -14.78 16.72 14.41
C TRP A 170 -15.19 17.16 15.84
N CYS A 171 -16.50 17.30 16.09
CA CYS A 171 -17.08 17.60 17.40
C CYS A 171 -16.85 16.50 18.46
N CYS A 172 -16.75 15.22 18.06
CA CYS A 172 -16.47 14.11 18.99
C CYS A 172 -15.02 14.09 19.50
N TRP A 173 -14.07 14.63 18.72
CA TRP A 173 -12.65 14.70 19.13
C TRP A 173 -12.35 15.98 19.93
N ALA A 174 -13.11 17.06 19.71
CA ALA A 174 -12.90 18.36 20.35
C ALA A 174 -13.67 18.58 21.67
N GLY A 175 -14.41 17.57 22.17
CA GLY A 175 -15.06 17.66 23.49
C GLY A 175 -16.09 18.80 23.62
N GLN A 176 -16.75 19.19 22.52
CA GLN A 176 -17.82 20.20 22.54
C GLN A 176 -19.11 19.67 21.94
N ARG A 177 -20.03 19.30 22.86
CA ARG A 177 -21.49 19.18 22.76
C ARG A 177 -22.08 18.74 21.41
N CYS A 178 -22.23 17.42 21.22
CA CYS A 178 -23.31 16.85 20.41
C CYS A 178 -24.49 16.53 21.33
N TRP A 179 -25.39 17.48 21.62
CA TRP A 179 -26.65 17.15 22.32
C TRP A 179 -27.90 17.95 21.91
N ASP A 180 -28.01 18.47 20.69
CA ASP A 180 -29.26 19.17 20.30
C ASP A 180 -30.04 18.54 19.13
N GLY A 181 -29.54 17.47 18.50
CA GLY A 181 -30.25 16.82 17.37
C GLY A 181 -31.28 15.75 17.75
N GLY A 182 -31.27 15.27 19.00
CA GLY A 182 -31.99 14.05 19.39
C GLY A 182 -33.42 14.24 19.90
N LEU A 183 -33.84 15.46 20.23
CA LEU A 183 -35.10 15.70 20.94
C LEU A 183 -36.25 16.22 20.05
N HIS A 184 -35.99 16.72 18.84
CA HIS A 184 -37.06 17.20 17.95
C HIS A 184 -37.77 16.09 17.15
N GLY A 185 -37.30 14.84 17.20
CA GLY A 185 -37.85 13.72 16.43
C GLY A 185 -38.99 12.94 17.12
N LEU A 186 -39.32 13.25 18.39
CA LEU A 186 -40.33 12.52 19.16
C LEU A 186 -41.67 13.25 19.31
N GLU A 187 -41.71 14.58 19.24
CA GLU A 187 -42.98 15.33 19.24
C GLU A 187 -43.77 15.17 17.92
N ALA A 188 -43.08 15.00 16.78
CA ALA A 188 -43.72 15.01 15.45
C ALA A 188 -44.54 13.74 15.13
N ARG A 189 -44.46 12.68 15.94
CA ARG A 189 -45.20 11.43 15.70
C ARG A 189 -46.59 11.38 16.34
N HIS A 190 -47.00 12.41 17.10
CA HIS A 190 -48.31 12.43 17.77
C HIS A 190 -49.35 13.40 17.19
N GLN A 191 -49.00 14.22 16.19
CA GLN A 191 -49.91 15.21 15.59
C GLN A 191 -50.25 14.99 14.11
N GLY A 192 -49.84 13.87 13.51
CA GLY A 192 -50.10 13.53 12.11
C GLY A 192 -51.36 12.71 11.88
N ARG A 193 -52.53 13.12 12.40
CA ARG A 193 -53.80 12.45 12.05
C ARG A 193 -55.03 13.36 12.15
N HIS A 194 -55.01 14.60 11.68
CA HIS A 194 -56.22 15.34 11.29
C HIS A 194 -55.87 16.53 10.39
N GLY A 195 -56.51 16.65 9.21
CA GLY A 195 -56.52 17.86 8.35
C GLY A 195 -55.60 17.76 7.13
N LEU A 196 -56.07 17.31 5.96
CA LEU A 196 -56.75 18.08 4.90
C LEU A 196 -55.95 19.26 4.33
N LEU A 197 -55.68 19.15 3.02
CA LEU A 197 -55.60 20.21 1.99
C LEU A 197 -54.80 21.47 2.36
N HIS A 198 -53.64 21.66 1.73
CA HIS A 198 -53.34 22.84 0.93
C HIS A 198 -51.91 22.76 0.35
N ASP A 199 -51.88 22.96 -0.97
CA ASP A 199 -50.87 23.60 -1.80
C ASP A 199 -49.44 23.06 -2.01
N ALA A 200 -49.13 23.08 -3.31
CA ALA A 200 -47.85 22.83 -3.95
C ALA A 200 -46.91 24.04 -3.84
N ALA A 201 -45.61 23.75 -3.71
CA ALA A 201 -44.45 24.47 -4.27
C ALA A 201 -43.22 23.81 -3.62
N GLY A 202 -42.36 23.09 -4.34
CA GLY A 202 -41.42 23.66 -5.29
C GLY A 202 -40.05 23.84 -4.59
N CYS A 203 -39.15 22.87 -4.71
CA CYS A 203 -37.73 23.06 -4.44
C CYS A 203 -36.90 22.40 -5.55
N VAL A 204 -36.50 23.26 -6.46
CA VAL A 204 -35.42 23.12 -7.43
C VAL A 204 -34.17 23.75 -6.78
N TRP A 205 -33.03 23.07 -6.95
CA TRP A 205 -31.65 23.38 -6.53
C TRP A 205 -31.33 23.40 -5.03
#